data_AF-A0A7Z1AE39-F1
#
_entry.id   AF-A0A7Z1AE39-F1
#
_cell.length_a   1.000
_cell.length_b   1.000
_cell.length_c   1.000
_cell.angle_alpha   90.00
_cell.angle_beta   90.00
_cell.angle_gamma   90.00
#
_symmetry.space_group_name_H-M   'P 1'
#
loop_
_entity.id
_entity.type
_entity.pdbx_description
1 polymer ?
#
loop_
_entity_poly.entity_id
_entity_poly.type
_entity_poly.pdbx_seq_one_letter_code
_entity_poly.pdbx_strand_id
1 'polypeptide(L)'
;MINIDWDTNFEVGHERIDSEHRVFLNLIRTISTEVEANSNKERILRLLAELVKYAEFHFLSEENEMLRVDYPGYDEHRHEHEKLLTKFTDMMAQFRSGALPLDSIVEFVFLWFALHTTQVDKRLGEYIQQNDKL
;
A
#
# COMPACT_ATOMS: atom_id res chain seq x y z
N MET A 1 -10.67 12.29 11.58
CA MET A 1 -9.32 11.79 11.31
C MET A 1 -9.33 10.28 11.52
N ILE A 2 -8.78 9.52 10.58
CA ILE A 2 -8.75 8.05 10.66
C ILE A 2 -7.60 7.62 11.58
N ASN A 3 -7.84 6.64 12.44
CA ASN A 3 -6.79 6.07 13.27
C ASN A 3 -6.01 5.04 12.45
N ILE A 4 -4.70 5.26 12.28
CA ILE A 4 -3.82 4.40 11.48
C ILE A 4 -2.85 3.69 12.42
N ASP A 5 -3.28 2.53 12.89
CA ASP A 5 -2.49 1.62 13.71
C ASP A 5 -2.38 0.26 13.04
N TRP A 6 -1.32 -0.48 13.37
CA TRP A 6 -1.18 -1.85 12.91
C TRP A 6 -2.28 -2.72 13.50
N ASP A 7 -3.02 -3.41 12.64
CA ASP A 7 -3.95 -4.46 12.99
C ASP A 7 -3.33 -5.81 12.58
N THR A 8 -3.40 -6.82 13.44
CA THR A 8 -2.92 -8.18 13.14
C THR A 8 -3.68 -8.82 11.97
N ASN A 9 -4.87 -8.31 11.62
CA ASN A 9 -5.58 -8.71 10.41
C ASN A 9 -4.82 -8.36 9.12
N PHE A 10 -3.86 -7.43 9.17
CA PHE A 10 -2.98 -7.11 8.05
C PHE A 10 -1.85 -8.16 7.85
N GLU A 11 -1.73 -9.13 8.75
CA GLU A 11 -0.75 -10.21 8.62
C GLU A 11 -1.28 -11.27 7.65
N VAL A 12 -0.52 -11.54 6.60
CA VAL A 12 -0.78 -12.61 5.63
C VAL A 12 -0.09 -13.91 6.01
N GLY A 13 0.81 -13.86 7.00
CA GLY A 13 1.55 -15.03 7.49
C GLY A 13 2.73 -15.39 6.60
N HIS A 14 3.33 -14.39 5.96
CA HIS A 14 4.57 -14.50 5.19
C HIS A 14 5.49 -13.35 5.62
N GLU A 15 6.56 -13.69 6.33
CA GLU A 15 7.40 -12.72 7.09
C GLU A 15 7.84 -11.52 6.25
N ARG A 16 8.29 -11.76 5.01
CA ARG A 16 8.71 -10.69 4.10
C ARG A 16 7.56 -9.73 3.79
N ILE A 17 6.40 -10.25 3.38
CA ILE A 17 5.23 -9.43 3.00
C ILE A 17 4.73 -8.67 4.22
N ASP A 18 4.62 -9.34 5.38
CA ASP A 18 4.20 -8.70 6.63
C ASP A 18 5.15 -7.58 7.06
N SER A 19 6.47 -7.76 6.88
CA SER A 19 7.45 -6.71 7.15
C SER A 19 7.28 -5.50 6.22
N GLU A 20 6.98 -5.76 4.94
CA GLU A 20 6.79 -4.71 3.94
C GLU A 20 5.49 -3.94 4.19
N HIS A 21 4.40 -4.61 4.57
CA HIS A 21 3.13 -4.00 4.98
C HIS A 21 3.31 -3.05 6.16
N ARG A 22 4.10 -3.43 7.17
CA ARG A 22 4.36 -2.56 8.35
C ARG A 22 5.02 -1.25 7.94
N VAL A 23 5.98 -1.30 7.02
CA VAL A 23 6.64 -0.10 6.50
C VAL A 23 5.68 0.72 5.65
N PHE A 24 4.86 0.08 4.80
CA PHE A 24 3.83 0.77 4.02
C PHE A 24 2.89 1.55 4.94
N LEU A 25 2.32 0.88 5.95
CA LEU A 25 1.40 1.51 6.90
C LEU A 25 2.06 2.64 7.68
N ASN A 26 3.33 2.48 8.06
CA ASN A 26 4.07 3.52 8.75
C ASN A 26 4.30 4.77 7.88
N LEU A 27 4.51 4.61 6.57
CA LEU A 27 4.58 5.75 5.66
C LEU A 27 3.23 6.45 5.53
N ILE A 28 2.12 5.71 5.43
CA ILE A 28 0.75 6.28 5.42
C ILE A 28 0.51 7.07 6.70
N ARG A 29 0.84 6.49 7.86
CA ARG A 29 0.75 7.15 9.17
C ARG A 29 1.62 8.40 9.26
N THR A 30 2.84 8.36 8.74
CA THR A 30 3.72 9.53 8.74
C THR A 30 3.08 10.68 7.99
N ILE A 31 2.51 10.41 6.81
CA ILE A 31 1.82 11.42 6.00
C ILE A 31 0.56 11.94 6.70
N SER A 32 -0.19 11.08 7.40
CA SER A 32 -1.38 11.53 8.14
C SER A 32 -1.04 12.52 9.25
N THR A 33 0.12 12.37 9.92
CA THR A 33 0.54 13.33 10.96
C THR A 33 0.99 14.68 10.41
N GLU A 34 1.39 14.76 9.13
CA GLU A 34 1.76 16.02 8.48
C GLU A 34 0.53 16.91 8.21
N VAL A 35 -0.65 16.31 8.08
CA VAL A 35 -1.94 17.03 8.07
C VAL A 35 -2.08 17.84 9.36
N GLU A 36 -1.83 17.21 10.50
CA GLU A 36 -1.99 17.81 11.83
C GLU A 36 -0.98 18.94 12.08
N ALA A 37 0.24 18.79 11.54
CA ALA A 37 1.35 19.71 11.74
C ALA A 37 1.29 20.97 10.84
N ASN A 38 0.30 21.09 9.94
CA ASN A 38 0.19 22.20 8.97
C ASN A 38 1.47 22.36 8.12
N SER A 39 2.05 21.22 7.73
CA SER A 39 3.36 21.15 7.08
C SER A 39 3.41 21.79 5.69
N ASN A 40 4.62 22.20 5.29
CA ASN A 40 4.87 22.76 3.96
C ASN A 40 4.49 21.75 2.85
N LYS A 41 3.70 22.21 1.87
CA LYS A 41 3.24 21.44 0.70
C LYS A 41 4.35 20.68 -0.03
N GLU A 42 5.55 21.25 -0.16
CA GLU A 42 6.69 20.58 -0.81
C GLU A 42 7.18 19.36 -0.02
N ARG A 43 7.10 19.41 1.32
CA ARG A 43 7.42 18.25 2.17
C ARG A 43 6.40 17.15 1.97
N ILE A 44 5.12 17.50 1.97
CA ILE A 44 4.03 16.54 1.74
C ILE A 44 4.19 15.87 0.37
N LEU A 45 4.45 16.63 -0.69
CA LEU A 45 4.67 16.08 -2.03
C LEU A 45 5.85 15.10 -2.09
N ARG A 46 6.93 15.34 -1.33
CA ARG A 46 8.05 14.39 -1.23
C ARG A 46 7.65 13.09 -0.53
N LEU A 47 6.91 13.18 0.58
CA LEU A 47 6.46 11.99 1.31
C LEU A 47 5.45 11.17 0.48
N LEU A 48 4.56 11.83 -0.25
CA LEU A 48 3.65 11.14 -1.18
C LEU A 48 4.44 10.43 -2.29
N ALA A 49 5.49 11.05 -2.82
CA ALA A 49 6.34 10.42 -3.83
C ALA A 49 7.12 9.23 -3.26
N GLU A 50 7.61 9.33 -2.02
CA GLU A 50 8.23 8.22 -1.29
C GLU A 50 7.27 7.06 -1.11
N LEU A 51 6.02 7.33 -0.73
CA LEU A 51 4.99 6.31 -0.58
C LEU A 51 4.67 5.60 -1.92
N VAL A 52 4.58 6.33 -3.03
CA VAL A 52 4.41 5.71 -4.35
C VAL A 52 5.60 4.81 -4.70
N LYS A 53 6.83 5.26 -4.46
CA LYS A 53 8.03 4.43 -4.72
C LYS A 53 8.10 3.21 -3.82
N TYR A 54 7.66 3.32 -2.58
CA TYR A 54 7.57 2.18 -1.69
C TYR A 54 6.49 1.18 -2.14
N ALA A 55 5.32 1.66 -2.57
CA ALA A 55 4.26 0.81 -3.11
C ALA A 55 4.73 0.06 -4.38
N GLU A 56 5.39 0.74 -5.33
CA GLU A 56 5.98 0.10 -6.50
C GLU A 56 6.97 -1.01 -6.12
N PHE A 57 7.84 -0.76 -5.14
CA PHE A 57 8.80 -1.75 -4.64
C PHE A 57 8.09 -2.95 -4.01
N HIS A 58 7.14 -2.71 -3.12
CA HIS A 58 6.39 -3.75 -2.42
C HIS A 58 5.61 -4.63 -3.40
N PHE A 59 4.88 -4.03 -4.35
CA PHE A 59 4.14 -4.77 -5.37
C PHE A 59 5.03 -5.62 -6.24
N LEU A 60 6.20 -5.10 -6.64
CA LEU A 60 7.19 -5.90 -7.36
C LEU A 60 7.72 -7.07 -6.52
N SER A 61 7.98 -6.85 -5.22
CA SER A 61 8.41 -7.89 -4.29
C SER A 61 7.37 -9.02 -4.19
N GLU A 62 6.11 -8.65 -3.97
CA GLU A 62 4.98 -9.59 -3.87
C GLU A 62 4.70 -10.32 -5.20
N GLU A 63 4.75 -9.61 -6.32
CA GLU A 63 4.63 -10.19 -7.65
C GLU A 63 5.71 -11.22 -7.95
N ASN A 64 6.94 -11.02 -7.46
CA ASN A 64 7.99 -12.02 -7.57
C ASN A 64 7.69 -13.27 -6.72
N GLU A 65 7.10 -13.13 -5.53
CA GLU A 65 6.64 -14.28 -4.75
C GLU A 65 5.50 -15.02 -5.46
N MET A 66 4.54 -14.29 -6.03
CA MET A 66 3.46 -14.87 -6.82
C MET A 66 3.99 -15.71 -8.00
N LEU A 67 4.95 -15.17 -8.75
CA LEU A 67 5.58 -15.88 -9.88
C LEU A 67 6.38 -17.11 -9.40
N ARG A 68 7.06 -17.02 -8.25
CA ARG A 68 7.86 -18.12 -7.69
C ARG A 68 7.03 -19.36 -7.36
N VAL A 69 5.79 -19.15 -6.91
CA VAL A 69 4.88 -20.25 -6.52
C VAL A 69 3.84 -20.57 -7.58
N ASP A 70 3.95 -20.02 -8.80
CA ASP A 70 2.96 -20.17 -9.87
C ASP A 70 1.53 -19.79 -9.43
N TYR A 71 1.39 -18.68 -8.68
CA TYR A 71 0.11 -18.24 -8.13
C TYR A 71 -0.92 -17.96 -9.23
N PRO A 72 -2.07 -18.70 -9.26
CA PRO A 72 -3.06 -18.56 -10.34
C PRO A 72 -3.72 -17.18 -10.43
N GLY A 73 -3.73 -16.42 -9.33
CA GLY A 73 -4.34 -15.09 -9.25
C GLY A 73 -3.41 -13.94 -9.65
N TYR A 74 -2.22 -14.23 -10.21
CA TYR A 74 -1.19 -13.23 -10.52
C TYR A 74 -1.72 -12.03 -11.33
N ASP A 75 -2.38 -12.29 -12.46
CA ASP A 75 -2.82 -11.23 -13.37
C ASP A 75 -3.87 -10.31 -12.73
N GLU A 76 -4.81 -10.88 -11.97
CA GLU A 76 -5.84 -10.12 -11.26
C GLU A 76 -5.23 -9.29 -10.13
N HIS A 77 -4.34 -9.87 -9.34
CA HIS A 77 -3.66 -9.19 -8.24
C HIS A 77 -2.83 -8.00 -8.76
N ARG A 78 -1.96 -8.24 -9.74
CA ARG A 78 -1.17 -7.19 -10.38
C ARG A 78 -2.04 -6.08 -10.95
N HIS A 79 -3.20 -6.40 -11.51
CA HIS A 79 -4.10 -5.37 -12.03
C HIS A 79 -4.63 -4.44 -10.93
N GLU A 80 -4.87 -4.93 -9.72
CA GLU A 80 -5.23 -4.09 -8.57
C GLU A 80 -4.08 -3.17 -8.14
N HIS A 81 -2.83 -3.64 -8.20
CA HIS A 81 -1.64 -2.80 -7.98
C HIS A 81 -1.55 -1.66 -8.99
N GLU A 82 -1.71 -1.96 -10.28
CA GLU A 82 -1.66 -0.98 -11.36
C GLU A 82 -2.77 0.07 -11.22
N LYS A 83 -3.99 -0.34 -10.81
CA LYS A 83 -5.10 0.56 -10.50
C LYS A 83 -4.77 1.51 -9.36
N LEU A 84 -4.21 1.01 -8.26
CA LEU A 84 -3.82 1.86 -7.14
C LEU A 84 -2.81 2.91 -7.59
N LEU A 85 -1.71 2.50 -8.21
CA LEU A 85 -0.63 3.41 -8.61
C LEU A 85 -1.12 4.51 -9.56
N THR A 86 -1.98 4.13 -10.51
CA THR A 86 -2.62 5.07 -11.44
C THR A 86 -3.49 6.08 -10.68
N LYS A 87 -4.37 5.59 -9.80
CA LYS A 87 -5.28 6.47 -9.06
C LYS A 87 -4.54 7.37 -8.09
N PHE A 88 -3.52 6.85 -7.42
CA PHE A 88 -2.72 7.58 -6.45
C PHE A 88 -1.93 8.71 -7.14
N THR A 89 -1.34 8.44 -8.30
CA THR A 89 -0.64 9.46 -9.11
C THR A 89 -1.59 10.59 -9.56
N ASP A 90 -2.81 10.26 -9.98
CA ASP A 90 -3.86 11.23 -10.30
C ASP A 90 -4.21 12.12 -9.09
N MET A 91 -4.41 11.51 -7.92
CA MET A 91 -4.72 12.24 -6.69
C MET A 91 -3.56 13.14 -6.24
N MET A 92 -2.31 12.71 -6.41
CA MET A 92 -1.13 13.56 -6.18
C MET A 92 -1.11 14.79 -7.08
N ALA A 93 -1.49 14.65 -8.36
CA ALA A 93 -1.59 15.78 -9.29
C ALA A 93 -2.69 16.78 -8.85
N GLN A 94 -3.84 16.27 -8.40
CA GLN A 94 -4.93 17.10 -7.88
C GLN A 94 -4.57 17.81 -6.56
N PHE A 95 -3.83 17.15 -5.66
CA PHE A 95 -3.30 17.81 -4.47
C PHE A 95 -2.27 18.89 -4.82
N ARG A 96 -1.40 18.63 -5.80
CA ARG A 96 -0.44 19.62 -6.30
C ARG A 96 -1.14 20.85 -6.85
N SER A 97 -2.24 20.70 -7.59
CA SER A 97 -3.03 21.84 -8.09
C SER A 97 -3.92 22.51 -7.04
N GLY A 98 -4.12 21.87 -5.88
CA GLY A 98 -5.00 22.36 -4.81
C GLY A 98 -6.47 21.96 -5.00
N ALA A 99 -6.77 21.09 -5.96
CA ALA A 99 -8.12 20.58 -6.22
C ALA A 99 -8.55 19.47 -5.24
N LEU A 100 -7.60 18.87 -4.51
CA LEU A 100 -7.84 17.78 -3.56
C LEU A 100 -7.10 18.05 -2.24
N PRO A 101 -7.75 17.89 -1.08
CA PRO A 101 -7.06 17.97 0.21
C PRO A 101 -6.22 16.72 0.48
N LEU A 102 -5.19 16.85 1.34
CA LEU A 102 -4.32 15.73 1.71
C LEU A 102 -5.11 14.58 2.36
N ASP A 103 -6.10 14.88 3.20
CA ASP A 103 -6.93 13.90 3.90
C ASP A 103 -7.59 12.90 2.96
N SER A 104 -8.06 13.36 1.79
CA SER A 104 -8.67 12.48 0.79
C SER A 104 -7.68 11.47 0.22
N ILE A 105 -6.39 11.85 0.11
CA ILE A 105 -5.33 10.92 -0.32
C ILE A 105 -5.06 9.89 0.77
N VAL A 106 -4.88 10.36 2.01
CA VAL A 106 -4.58 9.47 3.15
C VAL A 106 -5.70 8.46 3.37
N GLU A 107 -6.95 8.91 3.34
CA GLU A 107 -8.14 8.05 3.46
C GLU A 107 -8.20 7.01 2.35
N PHE A 108 -8.01 7.44 1.10
CA PHE A 108 -8.00 6.53 -0.05
C PHE A 108 -6.92 5.44 0.07
N VAL A 109 -5.67 5.83 0.34
CA VAL A 109 -4.56 4.88 0.38
C VAL A 109 -4.68 3.94 1.58
N PHE A 110 -5.09 4.43 2.75
CA PHE A 110 -5.31 3.58 3.91
C PHE A 110 -6.46 2.59 3.70
N LEU A 111 -7.58 3.04 3.12
CA LEU A 111 -8.72 2.17 2.84
C LEU A 111 -8.34 1.09 1.83
N TRP A 112 -7.64 1.47 0.76
CA TRP A 112 -7.15 0.50 -0.22
C TRP A 112 -6.21 -0.50 0.44
N PHE A 113 -5.22 -0.05 1.21
CA PHE A 113 -4.27 -0.92 1.93
C PHE A 113 -5.01 -1.91 2.83
N ALA A 114 -5.93 -1.43 3.68
CA ALA A 114 -6.66 -2.27 4.61
C ALA A 114 -7.49 -3.33 3.89
N LEU A 115 -8.19 -2.97 2.80
CA LEU A 115 -9.01 -3.90 2.03
C LEU A 115 -8.16 -4.89 1.23
N HIS A 116 -7.12 -4.40 0.55
CA HIS A 116 -6.23 -5.21 -0.29
C HIS A 116 -5.49 -6.24 0.56
N THR A 117 -4.89 -5.83 1.67
CA THR A 117 -4.17 -6.75 2.56
C THR A 117 -5.07 -7.78 3.24
N THR A 118 -6.27 -7.40 3.67
CA THR A 118 -7.18 -8.33 4.35
C THR A 118 -7.93 -9.28 3.41
N GLN A 119 -7.95 -9.02 2.10
CA GLN A 119 -8.74 -9.80 1.14
C GLN A 119 -7.90 -10.41 0.00
N VAL A 120 -7.00 -9.63 -0.59
CA VAL A 120 -6.20 -10.04 -1.75
C VAL A 120 -4.91 -10.69 -1.26
N ASP A 121 -4.09 -10.00 -0.49
CA ASP A 121 -2.78 -10.49 -0.04
C ASP A 121 -2.94 -11.67 0.92
N LYS A 122 -4.04 -11.70 1.70
CA LYS A 122 -4.37 -12.84 2.56
C LYS A 122 -4.50 -14.14 1.77
N ARG A 123 -5.14 -14.11 0.59
CA ARG A 123 -5.27 -15.27 -0.30
C ARG A 123 -3.90 -15.70 -0.85
N LEU A 124 -3.03 -14.74 -1.15
CA LEU A 124 -1.66 -15.04 -1.53
C LEU A 124 -0.89 -15.71 -0.39
N GLY A 125 -0.94 -15.16 0.83
CA GLY A 125 -0.28 -15.74 2.00
C GLY A 125 -0.72 -17.18 2.27
N GLU A 126 -2.02 -17.46 2.21
CA GLU A 126 -2.56 -18.82 2.33
C GLU A 126 -2.04 -19.75 1.22
N TYR A 127 -1.97 -19.27 -0.01
CA TYR A 127 -1.47 -20.03 -1.14
C TYR A 127 0.04 -20.33 -1.00
N ILE A 128 0.85 -19.34 -0.62
CA ILE A 128 2.29 -19.52 -0.36
C ILE A 128 2.48 -20.59 0.73
N GLN A 129 1.79 -20.51 1.87
CA GLN A 129 1.93 -21.51 2.93
C GLN A 129 1.64 -22.95 2.48
N GLN A 130 0.75 -23.15 1.51
CA GLN A 130 0.39 -24.47 0.99
C GLN A 130 1.35 -25.00 -0.09
N ASN A 131 2.02 -24.10 -0.81
CA ASN A 131 2.80 -24.43 -2.01
C ASN A 131 4.29 -24.15 -1.86
N ASP A 132 4.70 -23.46 -0.80
CA ASP A 132 6.10 -23.22 -0.49
C ASP A 132 6.71 -24.47 0.12
N LYS A 133 7.39 -25.24 -0.73
CA LYS A 133 8.22 -26.37 -0.29
C LYS A 133 9.53 -25.79 0.24
N LEU A 134 9.63 -25.68 1.57
CA LEU A 134 10.94 -25.63 2.23
C LEU A 134 11.83 -26.79 1.77
#